data_AF-A0A0B6AL02-F1
#
_entry.id   AF-A0A0B6AL02-F1
#
_cell.length_a   1.000
_cell.length_b   1.000
_cell.length_c   1.000
_cell.angle_alpha   90.00
_cell.angle_beta   90.00
_cell.angle_gamma   90.00
#
_symmetry.space_group_name_H-M   'P 1'
#
loop_
_entity.id
_entity.type
_entity.pdbx_description
1 polymer ?
#
loop_
_entity_poly.entity_id
_entity_poly.type
_entity_poly.pdbx_seq_one_letter_code
_entity_poly.pdbx_strand_id
1 'polypeptide(L)'
;MSYGVSVFFILVLMCIIASQSYLPKWLKWLVGVYYSLGILLFSYLQTRLADKWYVHTPVLDEYWDANSRLTDLFAAVFFIPVCIFFFILYYNWFKKLKKPLHRVYLGISVVPVLLIGFVCFFMFEFLYGYRP
;
A
#
# COMPACT_ATOMS: atom_id res chain seq x y z
N MET A 1 -3.12 -3.12 18.16
CA MET A 1 -2.42 -3.58 16.95
C MET A 1 -1.42 -2.51 16.53
N SER A 2 -0.19 -2.88 16.15
CA SER A 2 0.84 -1.92 15.73
C SER A 2 0.55 -1.48 14.29
N TYR A 3 0.01 -0.26 14.12
CA TYR A 3 -0.20 0.35 12.80
C TYR A 3 1.07 0.97 12.23
N GLY A 4 2.20 0.86 12.93
CA GLY A 4 3.45 1.52 12.58
C GLY A 4 3.96 1.17 11.18
N VAL A 5 3.78 -0.07 10.75
CA VAL A 5 4.23 -0.54 9.43
C VAL A 5 3.43 0.09 8.30
N SER A 6 2.10 0.10 8.40
CA SER A 6 1.20 0.71 7.41
C SER A 6 1.38 2.23 7.33
N VAL A 7 1.52 2.89 8.48
CA VAL A 7 1.77 4.34 8.54
C VAL A 7 3.14 4.70 7.94
N PHE A 8 4.19 3.93 8.26
CA PHE A 8 5.52 4.13 7.69
C PHE A 8 5.51 4.01 6.16
N PHE A 9 4.87 2.96 5.61
CA PHE A 9 4.79 2.77 4.17
C PHE A 9 4.11 3.95 3.46
N ILE A 10 3.02 4.46 4.04
CA ILE A 10 2.30 5.59 3.46
C ILE A 10 3.11 6.87 3.56
N LEU A 11 3.86 7.11 4.64
CA LEU A 11 4.77 8.25 4.73
C LEU A 11 5.85 8.19 3.64
N VAL A 12 6.44 7.03 3.40
CA VAL A 12 7.42 6.83 2.32
C VAL A 12 6.77 7.12 0.96
N LEU A 13 5.56 6.59 0.71
CA LEU A 13 4.80 6.87 -0.51
C LEU A 13 4.55 8.39 -0.69
N MET A 14 4.13 9.07 0.38
CA MET A 14 3.89 10.51 0.37
C MET A 14 5.16 11.30 0.09
N CYS A 15 6.31 10.90 0.66
CA CYS A 15 7.60 11.50 0.34
C CYS A 15 7.96 11.34 -1.13
N ILE A 16 7.77 10.14 -1.70
CA ILE A 16 8.01 9.87 -3.13
C ILE A 16 7.11 10.77 -3.98
N ILE A 17 5.80 10.84 -3.69
CA ILE A 17 4.84 11.68 -4.42
C ILE A 17 5.17 13.17 -4.29
N ALA A 18 5.51 13.63 -3.08
CA ALA A 18 5.85 15.02 -2.81
C ALA A 18 7.07 15.48 -3.61
N SER A 19 8.08 14.60 -3.77
CA SER A 19 9.31 14.88 -4.51
C SER A 19 9.12 14.98 -6.04
N GLN A 20 8.01 14.51 -6.60
CA GLN A 20 7.79 14.57 -8.05
C GLN A 20 7.32 15.97 -8.48
N SER A 21 8.13 16.65 -9.29
CA SER A 21 7.86 18.00 -9.79
C SER A 21 6.78 18.08 -10.86
N TYR A 22 6.50 16.98 -11.56
CA TYR A 22 5.51 16.93 -12.64
C TYR A 22 4.09 16.58 -12.18
N LEU A 23 3.89 16.25 -10.91
CA LEU A 23 2.55 16.00 -10.37
C LEU A 23 1.95 17.33 -9.88
N PRO A 24 0.73 17.69 -10.31
CA PRO A 24 0.07 18.89 -9.83
C PRO A 24 -0.26 18.77 -8.33
N LYS A 25 -0.23 19.90 -7.61
CA LYS A 25 -0.43 19.94 -6.15
C LYS A 25 -1.74 19.28 -5.71
N TRP A 26 -2.82 19.45 -6.46
CA TRP A 26 -4.13 18.85 -6.14
C TRP A 26 -4.09 17.32 -6.15
N LEU A 27 -3.33 16.72 -7.08
CA LEU A 27 -3.21 15.26 -7.17
C LEU A 27 -2.42 14.71 -5.98
N LYS A 28 -1.39 15.45 -5.52
CA LYS A 28 -0.65 15.10 -4.30
C LYS A 28 -1.57 15.09 -3.06
N TRP A 29 -2.42 16.12 -2.93
CA TRP A 29 -3.44 16.17 -1.87
C TRP A 29 -4.47 15.05 -1.98
N LEU A 30 -4.98 14.79 -3.18
CA LEU A 30 -5.95 13.72 -3.42
C LEU A 30 -5.39 12.37 -2.98
N VAL A 31 -4.14 12.07 -3.32
CA VAL A 31 -3.49 10.83 -2.89
C VAL A 31 -3.29 10.82 -1.37
N GLY A 32 -2.85 11.94 -0.79
CA GLY A 32 -2.77 12.14 0.67
C GLY A 32 -4.06 11.75 1.39
N VAL A 33 -5.17 12.36 0.97
CA VAL A 33 -6.51 12.12 1.53
C VAL A 33 -6.96 10.68 1.30
N TYR A 34 -6.76 10.14 0.09
CA TYR A 34 -7.13 8.76 -0.25
C TYR A 34 -6.53 7.73 0.70
N TYR A 35 -5.21 7.76 0.90
CA TYR A 35 -4.55 6.80 1.79
C TYR A 35 -4.87 7.07 3.26
N SER A 36 -5.01 8.33 3.67
CA SER A 36 -5.34 8.66 5.05
C SER A 36 -6.73 8.16 5.43
N LEU A 37 -7.75 8.43 4.60
CA LEU A 37 -9.11 7.93 4.79
C LEU A 37 -9.17 6.41 4.69
N GLY A 38 -8.41 5.82 3.76
CA GLY A 38 -8.34 4.37 3.60
C GLY A 38 -7.81 3.67 4.86
N ILE A 39 -6.75 4.17 5.50
CA ILE A 39 -6.26 3.63 6.79
C ILE A 39 -7.34 3.77 7.86
N LEU A 40 -7.93 4.95 8.01
CA LEU A 40 -8.91 5.19 9.07
C LEU A 40 -10.11 4.25 8.92
N LEU A 41 -10.58 4.05 7.70
CA LEU A 41 -11.65 3.12 7.39
C LEU A 41 -11.25 1.67 7.65
N PHE A 42 -10.06 1.25 7.22
CA PHE A 42 -9.55 -0.10 7.47
C PHE A 42 -9.46 -0.39 8.97
N SER A 43 -8.83 0.49 9.73
CA SER A 43 -8.69 0.37 11.18
C SER A 43 -10.04 0.34 11.90
N TYR A 44 -10.98 1.18 11.46
CA TYR A 44 -12.34 1.18 12.00
C TYR A 44 -13.04 -0.16 11.76
N LEU A 45 -12.97 -0.69 10.53
CA LEU A 45 -13.60 -1.96 10.17
C LEU A 45 -12.95 -3.15 10.89
N GLN A 46 -11.63 -3.20 11.00
CA GLN A 46 -10.95 -4.23 11.80
C GLN A 46 -11.36 -4.19 13.27
N THR A 47 -11.46 -2.99 13.85
CA THR A 47 -11.91 -2.83 15.25
C THR A 47 -13.34 -3.34 15.40
N ARG A 48 -14.25 -3.03 14.47
CA ARG A 48 -15.62 -3.54 14.49
C ARG A 48 -15.72 -5.06 14.36
N LEU A 49 -14.88 -5.67 13.51
CA LEU A 49 -14.79 -7.14 13.41
C LEU A 49 -14.31 -7.75 14.74
N ALA A 50 -13.28 -7.15 15.34
CA ALA A 50 -12.73 -7.61 16.60
C ALA A 50 -13.76 -7.52 17.74
N ASP A 51 -14.44 -6.38 17.88
CA ASP A 51 -15.48 -6.17 18.89
C ASP A 51 -16.63 -7.19 18.77
N LYS A 52 -16.96 -7.59 17.53
CA LYS A 52 -18.09 -8.50 17.28
C LYS A 52 -17.77 -9.96 17.60
N TRP A 53 -16.57 -10.43 17.26
CA TRP A 53 -16.26 -11.87 17.28
C TRP A 53 -14.99 -12.23 18.03
N TYR A 54 -14.01 -11.33 18.15
CA TYR A 54 -12.71 -11.61 18.78
C TYR A 54 -12.75 -11.48 20.31
N VAL A 55 -13.75 -10.78 20.87
CA VAL A 55 -13.94 -10.63 22.32
C VAL A 55 -14.36 -11.95 22.99
N HIS A 56 -14.87 -12.91 22.23
CA HIS A 56 -15.32 -14.21 22.75
C HIS A 56 -14.29 -15.30 22.43
N THR A 57 -13.92 -16.10 23.44
CA THR A 57 -13.06 -17.27 23.27
C THR A 57 -13.91 -18.55 23.29
N PRO A 58 -13.65 -19.52 22.40
CA PRO A 58 -12.70 -19.47 21.29
C PRO A 58 -13.14 -18.51 20.18
N VAL A 59 -12.17 -17.88 19.50
CA VAL A 59 -12.43 -17.00 18.36
C VAL A 59 -13.07 -17.82 17.25
N LEU A 60 -14.26 -17.42 16.79
CA LEU A 60 -14.97 -18.13 15.73
C LEU A 60 -14.22 -18.06 14.41
N ASP A 61 -14.26 -19.15 13.63
CA ASP A 61 -13.69 -19.20 12.26
C ASP A 61 -14.24 -18.08 11.36
N GLU A 62 -15.49 -17.66 11.59
CA GLU A 62 -16.12 -16.54 10.90
C GLU A 62 -15.33 -15.22 11.02
N TYR A 63 -14.67 -14.99 12.17
CA TYR A 63 -13.81 -13.82 12.35
C TYR A 63 -12.61 -13.86 11.41
N TRP A 64 -11.93 -15.00 11.35
CA TRP A 64 -10.74 -15.16 10.51
C TRP A 64 -11.09 -14.99 9.04
N ASP A 65 -12.16 -15.63 8.57
CA ASP A 65 -12.61 -15.51 7.17
C ASP A 65 -13.00 -14.07 6.83
N ALA A 66 -13.72 -13.38 7.73
CA ALA A 66 -14.11 -11.99 7.51
C ALA A 66 -12.92 -11.03 7.52
N ASN A 67 -11.97 -11.24 8.44
CA ASN A 67 -10.79 -10.39 8.59
C ASN A 67 -9.79 -10.58 7.44
N SER A 68 -9.55 -11.83 6.99
CA SER A 68 -8.72 -12.09 5.81
C SER A 68 -9.31 -11.45 4.56
N ARG A 69 -10.63 -11.62 4.31
CA ARG A 69 -11.31 -10.97 3.17
C ARG A 69 -11.26 -9.45 3.22
N LEU A 70 -11.41 -8.86 4.41
CA LEU A 70 -11.26 -7.42 4.59
C LEU A 70 -9.84 -6.98 4.25
N THR A 71 -8.84 -7.75 4.70
CA THR A 71 -7.43 -7.45 4.42
C THR A 71 -7.12 -7.56 2.93
N ASP A 72 -7.53 -8.63 2.26
CA ASP A 72 -7.38 -8.81 0.81
C ASP A 72 -7.96 -7.62 0.03
N LEU A 73 -9.16 -7.18 0.41
CA LEU A 73 -9.82 -6.04 -0.22
C LEU A 73 -8.99 -4.76 -0.06
N PHE A 74 -8.53 -4.48 1.17
CA PHE A 74 -7.75 -3.28 1.44
C PHE A 74 -6.34 -3.35 0.88
N ALA A 75 -5.76 -4.54 0.74
CA ALA A 75 -4.51 -4.74 0.03
C ALA A 75 -4.67 -4.38 -1.45
N ALA A 76 -5.75 -4.81 -2.11
CA ALA A 76 -6.04 -4.38 -3.47
C ALA A 76 -6.24 -2.85 -3.56
N VAL A 77 -7.03 -2.27 -2.66
CA VAL A 77 -7.30 -0.82 -2.58
C VAL A 77 -6.01 -0.02 -2.39
N PHE A 78 -5.06 -0.50 -1.58
CA PHE A 78 -3.80 0.21 -1.36
C PHE A 78 -2.78 -0.05 -2.44
N PHE A 79 -2.51 -1.30 -2.79
CA PHE A 79 -1.36 -1.64 -3.63
C PHE A 79 -1.62 -1.46 -5.14
N ILE A 80 -2.86 -1.60 -5.63
CA ILE A 80 -3.14 -1.40 -7.06
C ILE A 80 -2.88 0.06 -7.49
N PRO A 81 -3.37 1.10 -6.78
CA PRO A 81 -3.04 2.48 -7.12
C PRO A 81 -1.55 2.79 -6.99
N VAL A 82 -0.84 2.18 -6.03
CA VAL A 82 0.63 2.28 -5.93
C VAL A 82 1.31 1.72 -7.19
N CYS A 83 0.91 0.54 -7.66
CA CYS A 83 1.46 -0.06 -8.88
C CYS A 83 1.23 0.83 -10.11
N ILE A 84 0.00 1.34 -10.29
CA ILE A 84 -0.33 2.27 -11.38
C ILE A 84 0.53 3.54 -11.28
N PHE A 85 0.70 4.06 -10.07
CA PHE A 85 1.52 5.25 -9.83
C PHE A 85 2.98 5.02 -10.21
N PHE A 86 3.61 3.95 -9.72
CA PHE A 86 4.99 3.60 -10.09
C PHE A 86 5.15 3.39 -11.59
N PHE A 87 4.19 2.76 -12.25
CA PHE A 87 4.20 2.62 -13.71
C PHE A 87 4.27 4.00 -14.41
N ILE A 88 3.43 4.96 -14.00
CA ILE A 88 3.45 6.33 -14.52
C ILE A 88 4.79 7.01 -14.22
N LEU A 89 5.35 6.83 -13.02
CA LEU A 89 6.67 7.37 -12.65
C LEU A 89 7.76 6.86 -13.60
N TYR A 90 7.88 5.55 -13.72
CA TYR A 90 8.89 4.89 -14.56
C TYR A 90 8.76 5.28 -16.02
N TYR A 91 7.53 5.35 -16.55
CA TYR A 91 7.28 5.80 -17.91
C TYR A 91 7.73 7.25 -18.15
N ASN A 92 7.43 8.16 -17.21
CA ASN A 92 7.83 9.55 -17.32
C ASN A 92 9.33 9.75 -17.18
N TRP A 93 10.00 8.99 -16.31
CA TRP A 93 11.46 8.99 -16.21
C TRP A 93 12.09 8.45 -17.49
N PHE A 94 11.58 7.35 -18.03
CA PHE A 94 12.08 6.77 -19.28
C PHE A 94 12.04 7.76 -20.45
N LYS A 95 10.93 8.52 -20.59
CA LYS A 95 10.79 9.58 -21.62
C LYS A 95 11.82 10.69 -21.50
N LYS A 96 12.23 11.06 -20.29
CA LYS A 96 13.18 12.16 -20.05
C LYS A 96 14.64 11.74 -20.29
N LEU A 97 14.93 10.44 -20.32
CA LEU A 97 16.29 9.92 -20.49
C LEU A 97 16.71 9.96 -21.97
N LYS A 98 17.76 10.75 -22.25
CA LYS A 98 18.35 10.90 -23.60
C LYS A 98 19.31 9.75 -23.96
N LYS A 99 20.07 9.21 -23.00
CA LYS A 99 21.08 8.18 -23.24
C LYS A 99 20.48 6.77 -23.09
N PRO A 100 20.77 5.83 -24.00
CA PRO A 100 20.24 4.45 -23.93
C PRO A 100 20.73 3.69 -22.70
N LEU A 101 21.99 3.89 -22.28
CA LEU A 101 22.55 3.30 -21.05
C LEU A 101 21.74 3.64 -19.79
N HIS A 102 21.28 4.89 -19.64
CA HIS A 102 20.47 5.26 -18.48
C HIS A 102 19.08 4.60 -18.49
N ARG A 103 18.54 4.28 -19.67
CA ARG A 103 17.27 3.55 -19.78
C ARG A 103 17.43 2.11 -19.31
N VAL A 104 18.58 1.49 -19.56
CA VAL A 104 18.91 0.15 -19.03
C VAL A 104 19.02 0.19 -17.51
N TYR A 105 19.73 1.17 -16.94
CA TYR A 105 19.82 1.32 -15.48
C TYR A 105 18.46 1.56 -14.83
N LEU A 106 17.59 2.36 -15.47
CA LEU A 106 16.22 2.56 -15.02
C LEU A 106 15.39 1.25 -15.10
N GLY A 107 15.59 0.44 -16.14
CA GLY A 107 14.95 -0.88 -16.23
C GLY A 107 15.40 -1.82 -15.11
N ILE A 108 16.69 -1.84 -14.80
CA ILE A 108 17.25 -2.66 -13.71
C ILE A 108 16.70 -2.21 -12.35
N SER A 109 16.49 -0.89 -12.14
CA SER A 109 15.97 -0.37 -10.88
C SER A 109 14.51 -0.78 -10.58
N VAL A 110 13.78 -1.30 -11.57
CA VAL A 110 12.43 -1.85 -11.36
C VAL A 110 12.48 -3.07 -10.42
N VAL A 111 13.51 -3.90 -10.52
CA VAL A 111 13.66 -5.13 -9.71
C VAL A 111 13.65 -4.86 -8.20
N PRO A 112 14.53 -3.99 -7.65
CA PRO A 112 14.49 -3.70 -6.22
C PRO A 112 13.17 -3.03 -5.79
N VAL A 113 12.55 -2.22 -6.64
CA VAL A 113 11.24 -1.60 -6.33
C VAL A 113 10.13 -2.65 -6.23
N LEU A 114 10.08 -3.62 -7.16
CA LEU A 114 9.13 -4.72 -7.09
C LEU A 114 9.35 -5.60 -5.86
N LEU A 115 10.62 -5.86 -5.51
CA LEU A 115 10.96 -6.65 -4.32
C LEU A 115 10.50 -5.95 -3.03
N ILE A 116 10.75 -4.64 -2.90
CA ILE A 116 10.24 -3.84 -1.77
C ILE A 116 8.71 -3.86 -1.75
N GLY A 117 8.06 -3.65 -2.91
CA GLY A 117 6.61 -3.68 -3.03
C GLY A 117 6.00 -5.02 -2.59
N PHE A 118 6.62 -6.13 -3.00
CA PHE A 118 6.23 -7.48 -2.60
C PHE A 118 6.39 -7.70 -1.09
N VAL A 119 7.51 -7.30 -0.50
CA VAL A 119 7.73 -7.39 0.95
C VAL A 119 6.68 -6.57 1.71
N CYS A 120 6.36 -5.37 1.24
CA CYS A 120 5.32 -4.54 1.85
C CYS A 120 3.94 -5.18 1.75
N PHE A 121 3.58 -5.73 0.58
CA PHE A 121 2.33 -6.46 0.37
C PHE A 121 2.23 -7.68 1.29
N PHE A 122 3.28 -8.51 1.31
CA PHE A 122 3.34 -9.69 2.16
C PHE A 122 3.23 -9.33 3.65
N MET A 123 3.95 -8.30 4.11
CA MET A 123 3.88 -7.84 5.49
C MET A 123 2.47 -7.34 5.85
N PHE A 124 1.80 -6.63 4.95
CA PHE A 124 0.43 -6.16 5.17
C PHE A 124 -0.53 -7.34 5.35
N GLU A 125 -0.54 -8.28 4.41
CA GLU A 125 -1.38 -9.49 4.49
C GLU A 125 -1.08 -10.31 5.74
N PHE A 126 0.21 -10.51 6.04
CA PHE A 126 0.63 -11.30 7.20
C PHE A 126 0.27 -10.62 8.53
N LEU A 127 0.44 -9.30 8.66
CA LEU A 127 0.14 -8.59 9.91
C LEU A 127 -1.35 -8.47 10.18
N TYR A 128 -2.16 -8.34 9.14
CA TYR A 128 -3.56 -7.97 9.28
C TYR A 128 -4.55 -9.06 8.88
N GLY A 129 -4.19 -9.95 7.95
CA GLY A 129 -5.07 -10.97 7.37
C GLY A 129 -4.72 -12.41 7.75
N TYR A 130 -3.67 -12.61 8.57
CA TYR A 130 -3.24 -13.95 8.97
C TYR A 130 -4.33 -14.71 9.74
N ARG A 131 -4.50 -15.98 9.35
CA ARG A 131 -5.34 -16.97 10.02
C ARG A 131 -4.43 -18.05 10.62
N PRO A 132 -4.43 -18.23 11.96
CA PRO A 132 -3.65 -19.27 12.63
C PRO A 132 -4.17 -20.69 12.39
#